data_AF-A0A6P0C7Y0-F1
#
_entry.id   AF-A0A6P0C7Y0-F1
#
_cell.length_a   1.000
_cell.length_b   1.000
_cell.length_c   1.000
_cell.angle_alpha   90.00
_cell.angle_beta   90.00
_cell.angle_gamma   90.00
#
_symmetry.space_group_name_H-M   'P 1'
#
loop_
_entity.id
_entity.type
_entity.pdbx_description
1 polymer ?
#
loop_
_entity_poly.entity_id
_entity_poly.type
_entity_poly.pdbx_seq_one_letter_code
_entity_poly.pdbx_strand_id
1 'polypeptide(L)'
;MTVPLGVMSVFVGLVIWACLAVYAVLRGRFLPALLFGIALMLYLNLGYVINGPAAAIANFVGIYDVLINLGLSDPVTASAVATCPDNSCSVWGETYTSHPAWGVAFYDRFANGPEMRSALLLGHVVCNSIVFVLMHVQMFFPGGRASNHALVGRISFAILTVGVGCATILAAQHGSVGEYGGALSTWGFFSMSMFVYATAVLGVLAIRRRDAAGHRIWMWRFVGSMWGSFWLFRVLLFVIDPLFRDIEALAIQICIWGSAPAGILIAEMIRRRVDARSSTMPVAAE
;
A
#
# COMPACT_ATOMS: atom_id res chain seq x y z
N MET A 1 -7.48 19.48 24.40
CA MET A 1 -7.27 18.88 23.08
C MET A 1 -6.15 17.86 23.21
N THR A 2 -6.47 16.57 23.20
CA THR A 2 -5.47 15.50 23.20
C THR A 2 -5.02 15.26 21.77
N VAL A 3 -3.78 15.59 21.45
CA VAL A 3 -3.23 15.35 20.11
C VAL A 3 -3.05 13.83 19.93
N PRO A 4 -3.61 13.21 18.87
CA PRO A 4 -3.46 11.78 18.63
C PRO A 4 -2.00 11.48 18.22
N LEU A 5 -1.19 11.06 19.21
CA LEU A 5 0.23 10.78 19.03
C LEU A 5 0.50 9.76 17.92
N GLY A 6 -0.41 8.80 17.71
CA GLY A 6 -0.33 7.80 16.65
C GLY A 6 -0.45 8.37 15.23
N VAL A 7 -1.17 9.48 15.05
CA VAL A 7 -1.25 10.18 13.74
C VAL A 7 -0.02 11.07 13.56
N MET A 8 0.39 11.79 14.61
CA MET A 8 1.54 12.68 14.56
C MET A 8 2.85 11.94 14.29
N SER A 9 3.04 10.76 14.89
CA SER A 9 4.19 9.90 14.62
C SER A 9 4.25 9.48 13.14
N VAL A 10 3.11 9.23 12.50
CA VAL A 10 3.04 8.91 11.07
C VAL A 10 3.45 10.10 10.22
N PHE A 11 3.00 11.32 10.52
CA PHE A 11 3.45 12.50 9.77
C PHE A 11 4.96 12.74 9.89
N VAL A 12 5.51 12.63 11.09
CA VAL A 12 6.97 12.70 11.30
C VAL A 12 7.67 11.62 10.48
N GLY A 13 7.15 10.39 10.51
CA GLY A 13 7.66 9.27 9.72
C GLY A 13 7.61 9.55 8.21
N LEU A 14 6.51 10.08 7.69
CA LEU A 14 6.34 10.41 6.28
C LEU A 14 7.31 11.51 5.83
N VAL A 15 7.53 12.54 6.65
CA VAL A 15 8.51 13.59 6.36
C VAL A 15 9.93 13.02 6.30
N ILE A 16 10.33 12.24 7.30
CA ILE A 16 11.64 11.57 7.31
C ILE A 16 11.80 10.69 6.07
N TRP A 17 10.77 9.89 5.77
CA TRP A 17 10.79 9.01 4.62
C TRP A 17 10.88 9.75 3.28
N ALA A 18 10.16 10.87 3.13
CA ALA A 18 10.24 11.72 1.95
C ALA A 18 11.65 12.32 1.77
N CYS A 19 12.27 12.81 2.85
CA CYS A 19 13.65 13.29 2.82
C CYS A 19 14.63 12.17 2.40
N LEU A 20 14.46 10.95 2.93
CA LEU A 20 15.27 9.80 2.54
C LEU A 20 15.05 9.40 1.08
N ALA A 21 13.82 9.48 0.57
CA ALA A 21 13.49 9.19 -0.82
C ALA A 21 14.13 10.21 -1.78
N VAL A 22 14.05 11.50 -1.47
CA VAL A 22 14.74 12.56 -2.24
C VAL A 22 16.24 12.34 -2.22
N TYR A 23 16.83 12.10 -1.04
CA TYR A 23 18.24 11.77 -0.91
C TYR A 23 18.64 10.54 -1.74
N ALA A 24 17.81 9.49 -1.72
CA ALA A 24 18.02 8.27 -2.48
C ALA A 24 18.05 8.52 -3.99
N VAL A 25 17.15 9.35 -4.52
CA VAL A 25 17.15 9.73 -5.94
C VAL A 25 18.39 10.55 -6.29
N LEU A 26 18.72 11.56 -5.47
CA LEU A 26 19.85 12.46 -5.73
C LEU A 26 21.21 11.76 -5.65
N ARG A 27 21.38 10.81 -4.71
CA ARG A 27 22.65 10.11 -4.47
C ARG A 27 22.68 8.69 -5.05
N GLY A 28 21.57 8.19 -5.60
CA GLY A 28 21.43 6.81 -6.06
C GLY A 28 21.49 5.76 -4.95
N ARG A 29 21.27 6.13 -3.68
CA ARG A 29 21.36 5.25 -2.50
C ARG A 29 19.97 4.96 -1.93
N PHE A 30 19.32 3.94 -2.46
CA PHE A 30 17.92 3.62 -2.12
C PHE A 30 17.73 2.85 -0.81
N LEU A 31 18.77 2.19 -0.29
CA LEU A 31 18.64 1.31 0.87
C LEU A 31 18.03 1.99 2.11
N PRO A 32 18.46 3.20 2.56
CA PRO A 32 17.88 3.84 3.73
C PRO A 32 16.38 4.15 3.56
N ALA A 33 15.99 4.65 2.38
CA ALA A 33 14.59 4.95 2.07
C ALA A 33 13.73 3.68 2.05
N LEU A 34 14.26 2.57 1.51
CA LEU A 34 13.56 1.29 1.49
C LEU A 34 13.39 0.72 2.90
N LEU A 35 14.46 0.66 3.70
CA LEU A 35 14.42 0.13 5.06
C LEU A 35 13.47 0.93 5.95
N PHE A 36 13.54 2.26 5.88
CA PHE A 36 12.63 3.11 6.63
C PHE A 36 11.17 2.94 6.19
N GLY A 37 10.92 2.85 4.87
CA GLY A 37 9.58 2.58 4.34
C GLY A 37 9.03 1.22 4.77
N ILE A 38 9.87 0.19 4.90
CA ILE A 38 9.47 -1.12 5.46
C ILE A 38 9.11 -0.97 6.94
N ALA A 39 9.94 -0.29 7.73
CA ALA A 39 9.69 -0.09 9.16
C ALA A 39 8.39 0.70 9.40
N LEU A 40 8.15 1.76 8.63
CA LEU A 40 6.93 2.56 8.72
C LEU A 40 5.70 1.75 8.28
N MET A 41 5.82 0.92 7.24
CA MET A 41 4.74 0.01 6.83
C MET A 41 4.40 -0.98 7.95
N LEU A 42 5.41 -1.58 8.58
CA LEU A 42 5.21 -2.49 9.70
C LEU A 42 4.56 -1.78 10.89
N TYR A 43 4.98 -0.56 11.20
CA TYR A 43 4.35 0.26 12.25
C TYR A 43 2.84 0.44 12.00
N LEU A 44 2.47 0.83 10.77
CA LEU A 44 1.06 1.00 10.38
C LEU A 44 0.27 -0.32 10.44
N ASN A 45 0.83 -1.40 9.90
CA ASN A 45 0.13 -2.67 9.77
C ASN A 45 0.05 -3.46 11.08
N LEU A 46 1.07 -3.36 11.95
CA LEU A 46 1.04 -3.97 13.28
C LEU A 46 -0.05 -3.36 14.17
N GLY A 47 -0.45 -2.11 13.92
CA GLY A 47 -1.59 -1.50 14.59
C GLY A 47 -2.88 -2.32 14.49
N TYR A 48 -3.12 -2.96 13.34
CA TYR A 48 -4.29 -3.83 13.13
C TYR A 48 -4.27 -5.08 14.02
N VAL A 49 -3.08 -5.59 14.33
CA VAL A 49 -2.91 -6.79 15.18
C VAL A 49 -2.92 -6.42 16.65
N ILE A 50 -2.23 -5.35 17.03
CA ILE A 50 -2.00 -4.96 18.44
C ILE A 50 -3.22 -4.24 19.01
N ASN A 51 -3.77 -3.28 18.27
CA ASN A 51 -4.86 -2.43 18.75
C ASN A 51 -6.24 -2.90 18.26
N GLY A 52 -6.25 -3.88 17.34
CA GLY A 52 -7.45 -4.37 16.67
C GLY A 52 -7.88 -3.52 15.47
N PRO A 53 -8.75 -4.07 14.59
CA PRO A 53 -9.14 -3.40 13.34
C PRO A 53 -9.78 -2.03 13.53
N ALA A 54 -10.74 -1.88 14.46
CA ALA A 54 -11.46 -0.61 14.65
C ALA A 54 -10.51 0.54 15.01
N ALA A 55 -9.67 0.37 16.04
CA ALA A 55 -8.71 1.38 16.45
C ALA A 55 -7.65 1.68 15.38
N ALA A 56 -7.18 0.65 14.66
CA ALA A 56 -6.23 0.83 13.58
C ALA A 56 -6.84 1.60 12.39
N ILE A 57 -8.10 1.34 12.05
CA ILE A 57 -8.82 2.06 11.00
C ILE A 57 -9.07 3.50 11.43
N ALA A 58 -9.52 3.75 12.67
CA ALA A 58 -9.73 5.12 13.15
C ALA A 58 -8.44 5.95 13.13
N ASN A 59 -7.30 5.35 13.51
CA ASN A 59 -6.01 6.00 13.38
C ASN A 59 -5.62 6.23 11.91
N PHE A 60 -5.94 5.29 11.01
CA PHE A 60 -5.70 5.42 9.58
C PHE A 60 -6.52 6.54 8.94
N VAL A 61 -7.82 6.62 9.22
CA VAL A 61 -8.70 7.72 8.77
C VAL A 61 -8.21 9.05 9.32
N GLY A 62 -7.80 9.09 10.59
CA GLY A 62 -7.24 10.27 11.23
C GLY A 62 -6.02 10.86 10.51
N ILE A 63 -5.24 10.07 9.76
CA ILE A 63 -4.14 10.61 8.93
C ILE A 63 -4.68 11.53 7.82
N TYR A 64 -5.82 11.19 7.22
CA TYR A 64 -6.41 11.93 6.10
C TYR A 64 -7.30 13.08 6.56
N ASP A 65 -7.88 12.99 7.76
CA ASP A 65 -8.71 14.04 8.35
C ASP A 65 -8.01 15.41 8.36
N VAL A 66 -6.71 15.43 8.64
CA VAL A 66 -5.95 16.68 8.71
C VAL A 66 -6.01 17.45 7.40
N LEU A 67 -5.89 16.77 6.26
CA LEU A 67 -5.87 17.43 4.96
C LEU A 67 -7.27 17.63 4.38
N ILE A 68 -8.20 16.67 4.56
CA ILE A 68 -9.55 16.80 4.01
C ILE A 68 -10.29 18.00 4.61
N ASN A 69 -9.99 18.34 5.88
CA ASN A 69 -10.58 19.47 6.59
C ASN A 69 -9.93 20.83 6.23
N LEU A 70 -8.83 20.86 5.49
CA LEU A 70 -8.20 22.13 5.11
C LEU A 70 -9.10 22.92 4.16
N GLY A 71 -9.53 24.10 4.60
CA GLY A 71 -10.35 25.00 3.79
C GLY A 71 -11.76 24.48 3.51
N LEU A 72 -12.31 23.59 4.35
CA LEU A 72 -13.74 23.31 4.35
C LEU A 72 -14.50 24.52 4.92
N SER A 73 -15.64 24.84 4.30
CA SER A 73 -16.59 25.82 4.82
C SER A 73 -17.59 25.14 5.77
N ASP A 74 -18.21 25.94 6.64
CA ASP A 74 -19.37 25.54 7.44
C ASP A 74 -20.63 26.24 6.87
N PRO A 75 -21.67 25.52 6.41
CA PRO A 75 -21.80 24.06 6.39
C PRO A 75 -20.90 23.38 5.35
N VAL A 76 -20.53 22.13 5.63
CA VAL A 76 -19.76 21.29 4.70
C VAL A 76 -20.63 20.88 3.52
N THR A 77 -20.22 21.26 2.30
CA THR A 77 -20.93 20.94 1.05
C THR A 77 -20.18 19.97 0.14
N ALA A 78 -19.05 19.41 0.60
CA ALA A 78 -18.19 18.54 -0.19
C ALA A 78 -18.73 17.10 -0.23
N SER A 79 -18.90 16.53 -1.42
CA SER A 79 -19.55 15.21 -1.62
C SER A 79 -18.71 14.01 -1.15
N ALA A 80 -17.39 14.14 -1.09
CA ALA A 80 -16.48 13.11 -0.59
C ALA A 80 -16.19 13.23 0.92
N VAL A 81 -17.00 14.00 1.65
CA VAL A 81 -16.87 14.21 3.10
C VAL A 81 -18.13 13.71 3.80
N ALA A 82 -17.96 12.99 4.91
CA ALA A 82 -19.04 12.43 5.69
C ALA A 82 -18.76 12.52 7.19
N THR A 83 -19.82 12.34 7.99
CA THR A 83 -19.75 12.17 9.44
C THR A 83 -19.97 10.70 9.80
N CYS A 84 -19.51 10.26 10.97
CA CYS A 84 -19.76 8.89 11.45
C CYS A 84 -20.39 8.89 12.86
N PRO A 85 -21.14 7.83 13.22
CA PRO A 85 -21.77 7.71 14.54
C PRO A 85 -20.73 7.87 15.67
N ASP A 86 -21.05 8.74 16.63
CA ASP A 86 -20.24 9.08 17.79
C ASP A 86 -18.80 9.53 17.47
N ASN A 87 -18.55 9.96 16.24
CA ASN A 87 -17.22 10.30 15.72
C ASN A 87 -16.19 9.15 15.86
N SER A 88 -16.67 7.91 15.93
CA SER A 88 -15.85 6.73 16.26
C SER A 88 -14.86 6.31 15.17
N CYS A 89 -15.07 6.78 13.93
CA CYS A 89 -14.23 6.49 12.78
C CYS A 89 -12.91 7.25 12.75
N SER A 90 -12.64 8.12 13.73
CA SER A 90 -11.41 8.90 13.82
C SER A 90 -10.91 9.05 15.25
N VAL A 91 -9.61 9.27 15.39
CA VAL A 91 -8.92 9.49 16.68
C VAL A 91 -8.85 10.97 17.08
N TRP A 92 -9.39 11.89 16.27
CA TRP A 92 -9.31 13.34 16.52
C TRP A 92 -10.36 13.88 17.49
N GLY A 93 -11.33 13.05 17.91
CA GLY A 93 -12.43 13.46 18.78
C GLY A 93 -13.16 14.66 18.19
N GLU A 94 -13.55 15.63 19.02
CA GLU A 94 -14.28 16.84 18.58
C GLU A 94 -13.46 17.79 17.68
N THR A 95 -12.16 17.54 17.47
CA THR A 95 -11.31 18.40 16.64
C THR A 95 -11.72 18.37 15.16
N TYR A 96 -12.09 17.18 14.66
CA TYR A 96 -12.60 16.98 13.31
C TYR A 96 -13.84 16.08 13.39
N THR A 97 -14.97 16.61 12.94
CA THR A 97 -16.25 15.88 12.81
C THR A 97 -16.56 15.48 11.37
N SER A 98 -15.76 16.00 10.44
CA SER A 98 -15.86 15.74 9.01
C SER A 98 -14.68 14.86 8.59
N HIS A 99 -14.99 13.77 7.91
CA HIS A 99 -14.04 12.72 7.54
C HIS A 99 -14.15 12.40 6.05
N PRO A 100 -13.12 11.80 5.43
CA PRO A 100 -13.25 11.28 4.09
C PRO A 100 -14.37 10.23 4.04
N ALA A 101 -15.31 10.35 3.10
CA ALA A 101 -16.46 9.45 2.98
C ALA A 101 -16.03 7.99 2.81
N TRP A 102 -14.97 7.74 2.02
CA TRP A 102 -14.37 6.41 1.89
C TRP A 102 -13.83 5.89 3.22
N GLY A 103 -13.31 6.77 4.09
CA GLY A 103 -12.78 6.41 5.41
C GLY A 103 -13.90 6.01 6.39
N VAL A 104 -15.02 6.73 6.37
CA VAL A 104 -16.23 6.39 7.13
C VAL A 104 -16.78 5.03 6.68
N ALA A 105 -16.93 4.83 5.36
CA ALA A 105 -17.39 3.56 4.81
C ALA A 105 -16.42 2.40 5.12
N PHE A 106 -15.12 2.66 5.14
CA PHE A 106 -14.10 1.69 5.53
C PHE A 106 -14.25 1.28 7.00
N TYR A 107 -14.42 2.25 7.90
CA TYR A 107 -14.64 1.99 9.32
C TYR A 107 -15.90 1.17 9.52
N ASP A 108 -17.05 1.59 8.98
CA ASP A 108 -18.30 0.88 9.16
C ASP A 108 -18.22 -0.57 8.66
N ARG A 109 -17.64 -0.76 7.48
CA ARG A 109 -17.52 -2.08 6.85
C ARG A 109 -16.72 -3.10 7.66
N PHE A 110 -15.70 -2.65 8.39
CA PHE A 110 -14.72 -3.55 9.04
C PHE A 110 -14.70 -3.47 10.57
N ALA A 111 -15.23 -2.40 11.16
CA ALA A 111 -15.43 -2.28 12.61
C ALA A 111 -16.85 -2.73 13.00
N ASN A 112 -17.87 -2.38 12.21
CA ASN A 112 -19.27 -2.69 12.50
C ASN A 112 -19.83 -3.84 11.64
N GLY A 113 -19.12 -4.23 10.59
CA GLY A 113 -19.53 -5.31 9.70
C GLY A 113 -19.31 -6.72 10.28
N PRO A 114 -19.69 -7.76 9.53
CA PRO A 114 -19.49 -9.16 9.95
C PRO A 114 -18.01 -9.47 10.23
N GLU A 115 -17.75 -10.21 11.31
CA GLU A 115 -16.39 -10.56 11.79
C GLU A 115 -15.49 -11.15 10.69
N MET A 116 -16.07 -11.95 9.78
CA MET A 116 -15.35 -12.52 8.65
C MET A 116 -14.67 -11.45 7.78
N ARG A 117 -15.27 -10.26 7.60
CA ARG A 117 -14.64 -9.16 6.84
C ARG A 117 -13.37 -8.67 7.52
N SER A 118 -13.42 -8.48 8.84
CA SER A 118 -12.28 -8.05 9.65
C SER A 118 -11.19 -9.12 9.67
N ALA A 119 -11.57 -10.40 9.75
CA ALA A 119 -10.64 -11.53 9.66
C ALA A 119 -9.93 -11.59 8.30
N LEU A 120 -10.68 -11.40 7.20
CA LEU A 120 -10.12 -11.33 5.85
C LEU A 120 -9.20 -10.10 5.68
N LEU A 121 -9.56 -8.95 6.26
CA LEU A 121 -8.71 -7.75 6.24
C LEU A 121 -7.40 -8.01 6.98
N LEU A 122 -7.47 -8.61 8.16
CA LEU A 122 -6.29 -8.96 8.93
C LEU A 122 -5.42 -9.98 8.19
N GLY A 123 -6.02 -11.02 7.60
CA GLY A 123 -5.33 -12.00 6.77
C GLY A 123 -4.61 -11.34 5.59
N HIS A 124 -5.28 -10.42 4.90
CA HIS A 124 -4.68 -9.62 3.82
C HIS A 124 -3.50 -8.79 4.32
N VAL A 125 -3.67 -8.01 5.40
CA VAL A 125 -2.65 -7.10 5.94
C VAL A 125 -1.44 -7.88 6.43
N VAL A 126 -1.64 -8.94 7.22
CA VAL A 126 -0.55 -9.75 7.79
C VAL A 126 0.22 -10.47 6.68
N CYS A 127 -0.48 -11.19 5.79
CA CYS A 127 0.18 -11.94 4.72
C CYS A 127 0.98 -11.02 3.80
N ASN A 128 0.39 -9.89 3.36
CA ASN A 128 1.10 -8.96 2.50
C ASN A 128 2.25 -8.25 3.21
N SER A 129 2.16 -7.98 4.52
CA SER A 129 3.29 -7.42 5.29
C SER A 129 4.48 -8.38 5.31
N ILE A 130 4.23 -9.67 5.54
CA ILE A 130 5.28 -10.70 5.53
C ILE A 130 5.92 -10.77 4.14
N VAL A 131 5.11 -10.85 3.08
CA VAL A 131 5.61 -10.89 1.69
C VAL A 131 6.39 -9.62 1.35
N PHE A 132 5.91 -8.46 1.80
CA PHE A 132 6.58 -7.18 1.58
C PHE A 132 7.97 -7.17 2.24
N VAL A 133 8.16 -7.76 3.41
CA VAL A 133 9.48 -7.92 4.01
C VAL A 133 10.33 -8.93 3.24
N LEU A 134 9.78 -10.13 2.97
CA LEU A 134 10.53 -11.21 2.34
C LEU A 134 11.01 -10.86 0.92
N MET A 135 10.21 -10.13 0.14
CA MET A 135 10.63 -9.70 -1.20
C MET A 135 11.86 -8.78 -1.15
N HIS A 136 12.01 -7.95 -0.11
CA HIS A 136 13.20 -7.12 0.06
C HIS A 136 14.41 -7.94 0.48
N VAL A 137 14.23 -8.93 1.36
CA VAL A 137 15.30 -9.89 1.68
C VAL A 137 15.78 -10.58 0.41
N GLN A 138 14.87 -11.01 -0.47
CA GLN A 138 15.24 -11.63 -1.75
C GLN A 138 15.91 -10.68 -2.73
N MET A 139 15.56 -9.38 -2.73
CA MET A 139 16.24 -8.37 -3.53
C MET A 139 17.65 -8.05 -3.03
N PHE A 140 17.83 -7.95 -1.71
CA PHE A 140 19.15 -7.66 -1.11
C PHE A 140 20.08 -8.88 -1.19
N PHE A 141 19.52 -10.09 -1.21
CA PHE A 141 20.27 -11.34 -1.31
C PHE A 141 19.79 -12.18 -2.52
N PRO A 142 20.13 -11.78 -3.76
CA PRO A 142 19.72 -12.48 -4.97
C PRO A 142 20.35 -13.89 -5.03
N GLY A 143 19.66 -14.80 -5.73
CA GLY A 143 19.83 -16.27 -5.72
C GLY A 143 21.17 -16.89 -6.16
N GLY A 144 22.28 -16.15 -6.09
CA GLY A 144 23.64 -16.67 -6.18
C GLY A 144 24.47 -16.51 -4.90
N ARG A 145 23.98 -15.76 -3.90
CA ARG A 145 24.70 -15.47 -2.64
C ARG A 145 24.06 -16.05 -1.38
N ALA A 146 22.80 -16.49 -1.45
CA ALA A 146 22.06 -17.05 -0.32
C ALA A 146 21.60 -18.48 -0.59
N SER A 147 21.98 -19.40 0.29
CA SER A 147 21.66 -20.84 0.19
C SER A 147 20.15 -21.14 0.18
N ASN A 148 19.31 -20.19 0.62
CA ASN A 148 17.88 -20.41 0.85
C ASN A 148 16.96 -19.60 -0.08
N HIS A 149 17.46 -18.97 -1.15
CA HIS A 149 16.64 -18.08 -2.00
C HIS A 149 15.37 -18.76 -2.55
N ALA A 150 15.48 -20.01 -2.99
CA ALA A 150 14.33 -20.78 -3.50
C ALA A 150 13.29 -21.08 -2.41
N LEU A 151 13.72 -21.39 -1.18
CA LEU A 151 12.82 -21.66 -0.06
C LEU A 151 12.06 -20.39 0.33
N VAL A 152 12.76 -19.26 0.49
CA VAL A 152 12.14 -17.96 0.78
C VAL A 152 11.14 -17.59 -0.32
N GLY A 153 11.46 -17.85 -1.58
CA GLY A 153 10.54 -17.58 -2.70
C GLY A 153 9.28 -18.43 -2.66
N ARG A 154 9.38 -19.71 -2.30
CA ARG A 154 8.21 -20.61 -2.14
C ARG A 154 7.31 -20.17 -0.99
N ILE A 155 7.91 -19.84 0.17
CA ILE A 155 7.19 -19.34 1.33
C ILE A 155 6.49 -18.02 0.98
N SER A 156 7.22 -17.08 0.36
CA SER A 156 6.66 -15.78 -0.05
C SER A 156 5.50 -15.95 -1.02
N PHE A 157 5.62 -16.83 -2.01
CA PHE A 157 4.56 -17.07 -2.98
C PHE A 157 3.32 -17.69 -2.32
N ALA A 158 3.48 -18.68 -1.43
CA ALA A 158 2.36 -19.28 -0.72
C ALA A 158 1.61 -18.27 0.17
N ILE A 159 2.36 -17.46 0.94
CA ILE A 159 1.77 -16.42 1.78
C ILE A 159 1.10 -15.34 0.93
N LEU A 160 1.70 -14.96 -0.21
CA LEU A 160 1.09 -14.03 -1.16
C LEU A 160 -0.24 -14.55 -1.70
N THR A 161 -0.32 -15.83 -2.08
CA THR A 161 -1.57 -16.44 -2.56
C THR A 161 -2.67 -16.33 -1.51
N VAL A 162 -2.37 -16.58 -0.24
CA VAL A 162 -3.35 -16.40 0.85
C VAL A 162 -3.76 -14.94 0.98
N GLY A 163 -2.80 -14.01 1.04
CA GLY A 163 -3.09 -12.57 1.20
C GLY A 163 -3.87 -11.96 0.04
N VAL A 164 -3.60 -12.39 -1.20
CA VAL A 164 -4.37 -12.00 -2.40
C VAL A 164 -5.74 -12.68 -2.42
N GLY A 165 -5.84 -13.93 -1.97
CA GLY A 165 -7.12 -14.62 -1.79
C GLY A 165 -8.04 -13.86 -0.84
N CYS A 166 -7.53 -13.45 0.32
CA CYS A 166 -8.26 -12.59 1.26
C CYS A 166 -8.71 -11.28 0.59
N ALA A 167 -7.82 -10.60 -0.14
CA ALA A 167 -8.13 -9.36 -0.85
C ALA A 167 -9.25 -9.54 -1.90
N THR A 168 -9.19 -10.64 -2.64
CA THR A 168 -10.13 -10.95 -3.73
C THR A 168 -11.51 -11.27 -3.15
N ILE A 169 -11.58 -12.01 -2.05
CA ILE A 169 -12.86 -12.26 -1.35
C ILE A 169 -13.43 -10.95 -0.80
N LEU A 170 -12.59 -10.09 -0.22
CA LEU A 170 -13.03 -8.77 0.25
C LEU A 170 -13.55 -7.89 -0.88
N ALA A 171 -12.89 -7.92 -2.04
CA ALA A 171 -13.33 -7.23 -3.24
C ALA A 171 -14.67 -7.78 -3.74
N ALA A 172 -14.85 -9.11 -3.77
CA ALA A 172 -16.12 -9.73 -4.13
C ALA A 172 -17.26 -9.35 -3.16
N GLN A 173 -16.94 -9.21 -1.88
CA GLN A 173 -17.87 -8.73 -0.85
C GLN A 173 -18.02 -7.21 -0.85
N HIS A 174 -17.27 -6.47 -1.68
CA HIS A 174 -17.27 -5.01 -1.68
C HIS A 174 -18.68 -4.49 -1.94
N GLY A 175 -19.34 -5.04 -2.96
CA GLY A 175 -20.66 -4.60 -3.38
C GLY A 175 -20.63 -3.17 -3.91
N SER A 176 -21.80 -2.55 -3.97
CA SER A 176 -22.01 -1.20 -4.49
C SER A 176 -21.85 -0.11 -3.42
N VAL A 177 -20.75 -0.12 -2.65
CA VAL A 177 -20.45 0.96 -1.68
C VAL A 177 -20.18 2.26 -2.47
N GLY A 178 -21.05 3.26 -2.30
CA GLY A 178 -21.07 4.49 -3.10
C GLY A 178 -19.81 5.32 -2.94
N GLU A 179 -19.31 5.41 -1.71
CA GLU A 179 -18.16 6.22 -1.30
C GLU A 179 -16.84 5.74 -1.92
N TYR A 180 -16.84 4.51 -2.44
CA TYR A 180 -15.74 3.90 -3.20
C TYR A 180 -15.98 3.93 -4.71
N GLY A 181 -17.15 4.34 -5.19
CA GLY A 181 -17.52 4.33 -6.61
C GLY A 181 -18.23 3.04 -7.04
N GLY A 182 -18.84 2.32 -6.09
CA GLY A 182 -19.71 1.19 -6.33
C GLY A 182 -19.04 -0.01 -7.01
N ALA A 183 -19.63 -0.52 -8.09
CA ALA A 183 -19.08 -1.68 -8.79
C ALA A 183 -17.71 -1.41 -9.43
N LEU A 184 -17.39 -0.15 -9.76
CA LEU A 184 -16.12 0.19 -10.39
C LEU A 184 -14.92 -0.04 -9.46
N SER A 185 -15.06 0.19 -8.14
CA SER A 185 -13.99 -0.13 -7.19
C SER A 185 -13.81 -1.63 -7.01
N THR A 186 -14.90 -2.40 -7.07
CA THR A 186 -14.83 -3.87 -7.02
C THR A 186 -13.94 -4.40 -8.15
N TRP A 187 -14.18 -3.95 -9.38
CA TRP A 187 -13.33 -4.29 -10.53
C TRP A 187 -11.91 -3.74 -10.41
N GLY A 188 -11.76 -2.53 -9.86
CA GLY A 188 -10.46 -1.94 -9.59
C GLY A 188 -9.63 -2.76 -8.60
N PHE A 189 -10.23 -3.26 -7.51
CA PHE A 189 -9.55 -4.13 -6.55
C PHE A 189 -9.18 -5.49 -7.14
N PHE A 190 -10.01 -6.05 -8.03
CA PHE A 190 -9.63 -7.23 -8.81
C PHE A 190 -8.44 -6.93 -9.74
N SER A 191 -8.44 -5.76 -10.39
CA SER A 191 -7.33 -5.32 -11.24
C SER A 191 -6.03 -5.17 -10.43
N MET A 192 -6.08 -4.52 -9.27
CA MET A 192 -4.94 -4.39 -8.37
C MET A 192 -4.40 -5.75 -7.93
N SER A 193 -5.29 -6.66 -7.51
CA SER A 193 -4.93 -8.04 -7.16
C SER A 193 -4.28 -8.76 -8.34
N MET A 194 -4.78 -8.56 -9.56
CA MET A 194 -4.21 -9.14 -10.78
C MET A 194 -2.79 -8.60 -11.04
N PHE A 195 -2.53 -7.30 -10.94
CA PHE A 195 -1.18 -6.76 -11.14
C PHE A 195 -0.17 -7.34 -10.15
N VAL A 196 -0.54 -7.43 -8.87
CA VAL A 196 0.31 -7.98 -7.83
C VAL A 196 0.56 -9.48 -8.05
N TYR A 197 -0.50 -10.24 -8.28
CA TYR A 197 -0.38 -11.70 -8.37
C TYR A 197 0.22 -12.17 -9.69
N ALA A 198 -0.19 -11.57 -10.82
CA ALA A 198 0.31 -11.95 -12.13
C ALA A 198 1.81 -11.69 -12.28
N THR A 199 2.33 -10.58 -11.75
CA THR A 199 3.78 -10.31 -11.77
C THR A 199 4.57 -11.35 -10.98
N ALA A 200 4.06 -11.80 -9.83
CA ALA A 200 4.65 -12.89 -9.07
C ALA A 200 4.62 -14.23 -9.83
N VAL A 201 3.45 -14.61 -10.38
CA VAL A 201 3.27 -15.84 -11.15
C VAL A 201 4.20 -15.88 -12.36
N LEU A 202 4.28 -14.79 -13.13
CA LEU A 202 5.14 -14.71 -14.31
C LEU A 202 6.62 -14.83 -13.96
N GLY A 203 7.05 -14.30 -12.81
CA GLY A 203 8.40 -14.51 -12.32
C GLY A 203 8.68 -15.96 -11.92
N VAL A 204 7.72 -16.65 -11.31
CA VAL A 204 7.83 -18.10 -11.01
C VAL A 204 7.88 -18.92 -12.30
N LEU A 205 7.04 -18.60 -13.29
CA LEU A 205 7.04 -19.29 -14.59
C LEU A 205 8.36 -19.10 -15.33
N ALA A 206 8.94 -17.89 -15.32
CA ALA A 206 10.24 -17.63 -15.94
C ALA A 206 11.35 -18.49 -15.34
N ILE A 207 11.46 -18.56 -14.01
CA ILE A 207 12.52 -19.37 -13.38
C ILE A 207 12.30 -20.88 -13.58
N ARG A 208 11.04 -21.35 -13.64
CA ARG A 208 10.72 -22.75 -14.00
C ARG A 208 11.17 -23.11 -15.41
N ARG A 209 11.21 -22.13 -16.32
CA ARG A 209 11.74 -22.26 -17.69
C ARG A 209 13.27 -22.07 -17.76
N ARG A 210 13.95 -21.97 -16.61
CA ARG A 210 15.39 -21.65 -16.49
C ARG A 210 15.78 -20.28 -17.07
N ASP A 211 14.81 -19.37 -17.21
CA ASP A 211 15.05 -17.98 -17.61
C ASP A 211 15.25 -17.09 -16.38
N ALA A 212 16.48 -17.04 -15.89
CA ALA A 212 16.85 -16.23 -14.73
C ALA A 212 16.75 -14.72 -15.01
N ALA A 213 16.98 -14.29 -16.25
CA ALA A 213 16.88 -12.89 -16.64
C ALA A 213 15.42 -12.43 -16.63
N GLY A 214 14.51 -13.21 -17.24
CA GLY A 214 13.07 -12.97 -17.19
C GLY A 214 12.52 -13.02 -15.77
N HIS A 215 12.98 -13.98 -14.95
CA HIS A 215 12.62 -14.04 -13.53
C HIS A 215 12.94 -12.72 -12.82
N ARG A 216 14.17 -12.21 -12.99
CA ARG A 216 14.60 -10.94 -12.39
C ARG A 216 13.71 -9.77 -12.84
N ILE A 217 13.38 -9.67 -14.13
CA ILE A 217 12.50 -8.60 -14.64
C ILE A 217 11.13 -8.64 -13.96
N TRP A 218 10.51 -9.82 -13.88
CA TRP A 218 9.21 -9.98 -13.24
C TRP A 218 9.25 -9.72 -11.74
N MET A 219 10.33 -10.09 -11.05
CA MET A 219 10.49 -9.79 -9.61
C MET A 219 10.60 -8.28 -9.33
N TRP A 220 11.27 -7.51 -10.20
CA TRP A 220 11.24 -6.05 -10.11
C TRP A 220 9.82 -5.48 -10.28
N ARG A 221 9.07 -6.00 -11.25
CA ARG A 221 7.67 -5.58 -11.48
C ARG A 221 6.78 -5.97 -10.30
N PHE A 222 6.98 -7.15 -9.72
CA PHE A 222 6.26 -7.60 -8.53
C PHE A 222 6.50 -6.66 -7.34
N VAL A 223 7.77 -6.37 -7.04
CA VAL A 223 8.14 -5.38 -6.02
C VAL A 223 7.48 -4.03 -6.31
N GLY A 224 7.57 -3.56 -7.56
CA GLY A 224 6.91 -2.32 -7.99
C GLY A 224 5.41 -2.32 -7.74
N SER A 225 4.72 -3.42 -8.08
CA SER A 225 3.28 -3.55 -7.85
C SER A 225 2.90 -3.53 -6.37
N MET A 226 3.70 -4.15 -5.50
CA MET A 226 3.50 -4.16 -4.04
C MET A 226 3.75 -2.79 -3.41
N TRP A 227 4.83 -2.10 -3.82
CA TRP A 227 5.08 -0.72 -3.42
C TRP A 227 4.00 0.22 -3.94
N GLY A 228 3.53 -0.01 -5.17
CA GLY A 228 2.44 0.72 -5.79
C GLY A 228 1.14 0.60 -4.99
N SER A 229 0.66 -0.63 -4.82
CA SER A 229 -0.59 -0.92 -4.11
C SER A 229 -0.58 -0.52 -2.64
N PHE A 230 0.60 -0.51 -1.99
CA PHE A 230 0.69 -0.10 -0.59
C PHE A 230 1.00 1.39 -0.42
N TRP A 231 2.20 1.82 -0.84
CA TRP A 231 2.72 3.16 -0.53
C TRP A 231 2.22 4.20 -1.51
N LEU A 232 2.31 3.94 -2.81
CA LEU A 232 1.87 4.91 -3.80
C LEU A 232 0.36 5.16 -3.69
N PHE A 233 -0.43 4.12 -3.42
CA PHE A 233 -1.85 4.25 -3.10
C PHE A 233 -2.10 5.28 -2.00
N ARG A 234 -1.44 5.11 -0.84
CA ARG A 234 -1.63 5.97 0.35
C ARG A 234 -1.12 7.39 0.12
N VAL A 235 0.06 7.54 -0.47
CA VAL A 235 0.63 8.87 -0.75
C VAL A 235 -0.20 9.62 -1.78
N LEU A 236 -0.65 8.96 -2.85
CA LEU A 236 -1.55 9.58 -3.81
C LEU A 236 -2.85 10.00 -3.15
N LEU A 237 -3.48 9.12 -2.38
CA LEU A 237 -4.73 9.41 -1.70
C LEU A 237 -4.55 10.62 -0.77
N PHE A 238 -3.46 10.65 0.02
CA PHE A 238 -3.15 11.76 0.92
C PHE A 238 -3.06 13.11 0.18
N VAL A 239 -2.54 13.12 -1.04
CA VAL A 239 -2.37 14.34 -1.84
C VAL A 239 -3.65 14.73 -2.58
N ILE A 240 -4.34 13.77 -3.20
CA ILE A 240 -5.41 14.06 -4.17
C ILE A 240 -6.81 14.08 -3.55
N ASP A 241 -7.02 13.41 -2.41
CA ASP A 241 -8.30 13.40 -1.70
C ASP A 241 -8.81 14.81 -1.35
N PRO A 242 -8.00 15.73 -0.77
CA PRO A 242 -8.45 17.11 -0.55
C PRO A 242 -8.70 17.88 -1.86
N LEU A 243 -8.02 17.53 -2.95
CA LEU A 243 -8.17 18.22 -4.25
C LEU A 243 -9.45 17.82 -4.99
N PHE A 244 -9.95 16.61 -4.74
CA PHE A 244 -11.14 16.06 -5.40
C PHE A 244 -12.31 15.87 -4.43
N ARG A 245 -12.31 16.55 -3.28
CA ARG A 245 -13.33 16.40 -2.24
C ARG A 245 -14.77 16.71 -2.69
N ASP A 246 -14.93 17.42 -3.79
CA ASP A 246 -16.25 17.75 -4.37
C ASP A 246 -16.76 16.69 -5.36
N ILE A 247 -15.95 15.67 -5.67
CA ILE A 247 -16.32 14.55 -6.55
C ILE A 247 -16.18 13.24 -5.77
N GLU A 248 -17.32 12.72 -5.32
CA GLU A 248 -17.39 11.46 -4.59
C GLU A 248 -16.60 10.34 -5.30
N ALA A 249 -15.82 9.61 -4.49
CA ALA A 249 -15.00 8.48 -4.91
C ALA A 249 -13.91 8.72 -5.96
N LEU A 250 -13.76 9.93 -6.53
CA LEU A 250 -12.78 10.13 -7.62
C LEU A 250 -11.34 9.84 -7.16
N ALA A 251 -10.94 10.40 -6.01
CA ALA A 251 -9.61 10.21 -5.45
C ALA A 251 -9.29 8.73 -5.19
N ILE A 252 -10.19 8.04 -4.47
CA ILE A 252 -9.99 6.62 -4.15
C ILE A 252 -9.95 5.75 -5.41
N GLN A 253 -10.75 6.06 -6.44
CA GLN A 253 -10.74 5.31 -7.70
C GLN A 253 -9.45 5.50 -8.49
N ILE A 254 -8.90 6.72 -8.54
CA ILE A 254 -7.58 6.96 -9.12
C ILE A 254 -6.53 6.11 -8.41
N CYS A 255 -6.57 6.05 -7.07
CA CYS A 255 -5.65 5.24 -6.29
C CYS A 255 -5.82 3.74 -6.55
N ILE A 256 -7.06 3.23 -6.58
CA ILE A 256 -7.35 1.81 -6.80
C ILE A 256 -6.83 1.35 -8.16
N TRP A 257 -7.12 2.09 -9.23
CA TRP A 257 -6.75 1.71 -10.59
C TRP A 257 -5.30 2.03 -10.94
N GLY A 258 -4.79 3.16 -10.46
CA GLY A 258 -3.51 3.72 -10.91
C GLY A 258 -2.29 3.25 -10.12
N SER A 259 -2.44 2.96 -8.82
CA SER A 259 -1.29 2.82 -7.92
C SER A 259 -0.39 1.61 -8.22
N ALA A 260 -0.96 0.42 -8.40
CA ALA A 260 -0.20 -0.78 -8.75
C ALA A 260 0.51 -0.70 -10.12
N PRO A 261 -0.16 -0.33 -11.23
CA PRO A 261 0.53 -0.19 -12.52
C PRO A 261 1.57 0.93 -12.51
N ALA A 262 1.32 2.06 -11.85
CA ALA A 262 2.32 3.12 -11.70
C ALA A 262 3.54 2.62 -10.92
N GLY A 263 3.34 1.83 -9.86
CA GLY A 263 4.43 1.17 -9.13
C GLY A 263 5.28 0.23 -10.00
N ILE A 264 4.63 -0.55 -10.88
CA ILE A 264 5.32 -1.40 -11.87
C ILE A 264 6.19 -0.54 -12.80
N LEU A 265 5.66 0.55 -13.34
CA LEU A 265 6.39 1.45 -14.24
C LEU A 265 7.60 2.08 -13.55
N ILE A 266 7.44 2.58 -12.33
CA ILE A 266 8.53 3.16 -11.54
C ILE A 266 9.62 2.12 -11.29
N ALA A 267 9.26 0.90 -10.88
CA ALA A 267 10.23 -0.16 -10.63
C ALA A 267 10.97 -0.59 -11.91
N GLU A 268 10.28 -0.67 -13.04
CA GLU A 268 10.88 -0.96 -14.34
C GLU A 268 11.87 0.15 -14.77
N MET A 269 11.53 1.43 -14.55
CA MET A 269 12.43 2.55 -14.80
C MET A 269 13.68 2.48 -13.93
N ILE A 270 13.52 2.18 -12.63
CA ILE A 270 14.64 2.01 -11.69
C ILE A 270 15.51 0.83 -12.12
N ARG A 271 14.92 -0.33 -12.42
CA ARG A 271 15.63 -1.53 -12.88
C ARG A 271 16.51 -1.22 -14.09
N ARG A 272 15.95 -0.57 -15.13
CA ARG A 272 16.71 -0.21 -16.34
C ARG A 272 17.90 0.70 -16.03
N ARG A 273 17.75 1.65 -15.10
CA ARG A 273 18.86 2.52 -14.65
C ARG A 273 19.93 1.74 -13.90
N VAL A 274 19.54 0.78 -13.06
CA VAL A 274 20.49 -0.10 -12.34
C VAL A 274 21.26 -0.97 -13.34
N ASP A 275 20.55 -1.56 -14.32
CA ASP A 275 21.16 -2.43 -15.33
C ASP A 275 22.18 -1.68 -16.20
N ALA A 276 21.85 -0.45 -16.63
CA ALA A 276 22.74 0.39 -17.41
C ALA A 276 24.01 0.83 -16.65
N ARG A 277 23.93 0.99 -15.32
CA ARG A 277 25.10 1.29 -14.47
C ARG A 277 26.00 0.07 -14.30
N SER A 278 25.44 -1.13 -14.21
CA SER A 278 26.23 -2.36 -14.10
C SER A 278 26.98 -2.70 -15.38
N SER A 279 26.42 -2.37 -16.56
CA SER A 279 27.07 -2.62 -17.86
C SER A 279 28.21 -1.65 -18.19
N THR A 280 28.37 -0.56 -17.43
CA THR A 280 29.41 0.46 -17.66
C THR A 280 30.62 0.34 -16.74
N MET A 281 30.60 -0.58 -15.77
CA MET A 281 31.80 -0.91 -14.99
C MET A 281 32.69 -1.87 -15.81
N PRO A 282 33.97 -1.52 -16.07
CA PRO A 282 34.90 -2.43 -16.71
C PRO A 282 34.98 -3.71 -15.87
N VAL A 283 34.82 -4.86 -16.51
CA VAL A 283 35.24 -6.13 -15.92
C VAL A 283 36.73 -5.97 -15.66
N ALA A 284 37.13 -5.94 -14.38
CA ALA A 284 38.54 -6.03 -14.04
C ALA A 284 39.05 -7.32 -14.69
N ALA A 285 39.95 -7.17 -15.66
CA ALA A 285 40.61 -8.31 -16.28
C ALA A 285 41.32 -9.08 -15.16
N GLU A 286 40.90 -10.33 -14.94
CA GLU A 286 41.72 -11.33 -14.25
C GLU A 286 42.93 -11.69 -15.10
#